data_AF-A0A939LRS8-F1
#
_entry.id   AF-A0A939LRS8-F1
#
_cell.length_a   1.000
_cell.length_b   1.000
_cell.length_c   1.000
_cell.angle_alpha   90.00
_cell.angle_beta   90.00
_cell.angle_gamma   90.00
#
_symmetry.space_group_name_H-M   'P 1'
#
loop_
_entity.id
_entity.type
_entity.pdbx_description
1 polymer ?
#
loop_
_entity_poly.entity_id
_entity_poly.type
_entity_poly.pdbx_seq_one_letter_code
_entity_poly.pdbx_strand_id
1 'polypeptide(L)'
;MTSSHPDHPPEAATPEHRPSSPGAPQAAGEVAALRAARRWRLAAVAASAVALVAVAGLVLALVMGPGADPGPGTAPTEEAEGEEVPDPAPSEPEDADEGGAPVDGEPLTWAPPELEDPETVEVTSDNRSLNLEPDQDYVIEMPEPVEVSGGVTINGGRNVVLVGGEIRISEEGERGPDVRGLFLQDQTGTVHVEGLLITGPALAEGINLDQREGAVVQLQNIRVETVGEGPEDHHADVIQTWAGPSELRVDRLSGTTEYQGFFLLPMQFGDQEEPAGFDLRNIDLTGTDEAGYLLWRDDRDWPITLEDVWVAPSDGGTDRDAVLWADDGQDGLWAGVEVGSPPDGPFVPEGVAGTGYVSPGYTDERES
;
A
#
# COMPACT_ATOMS: atom_id res chain seq x y z
N MET A 1 7.90 -36.08 -75.21
CA MET A 1 8.21 -37.52 -75.02
C MET A 1 8.13 -37.76 -73.52
N THR A 2 6.92 -38.10 -73.06
CA THR A 2 6.52 -39.39 -72.42
C THR A 2 6.96 -39.43 -70.94
N SER A 3 6.06 -39.11 -70.00
CA SER A 3 5.09 -40.03 -69.34
C SER A 3 5.84 -41.06 -68.48
N SER A 4 5.62 -41.17 -67.15
CA SER A 4 4.39 -41.76 -66.57
C SER A 4 4.19 -41.41 -65.08
N HIS A 5 2.95 -41.07 -64.73
CA HIS A 5 2.25 -41.42 -63.47
C HIS A 5 1.52 -42.78 -63.69
N PRO A 6 0.78 -43.42 -62.76
CA PRO A 6 0.41 -43.09 -61.35
C PRO A 6 0.54 -44.31 -60.38
N ASP A 7 0.14 -44.17 -59.10
CA ASP A 7 -0.76 -45.13 -58.43
C ASP A 7 -1.28 -44.62 -57.06
N HIS A 8 -2.61 -44.63 -56.94
CA HIS A 8 -3.52 -44.54 -55.77
C HIS A 8 -4.65 -45.56 -56.07
N PRO A 9 -5.55 -46.00 -55.16
CA PRO A 9 -5.63 -46.01 -53.68
C PRO A 9 -6.06 -47.44 -53.16
N PRO A 10 -6.68 -47.66 -51.95
CA PRO A 10 -8.09 -47.30 -51.69
C PRO A 10 -8.45 -46.82 -50.26
N GLU A 11 -9.61 -46.14 -50.17
CA GLU A 11 -10.43 -45.85 -48.97
C GLU A 11 -10.88 -47.11 -48.20
N ALA A 12 -11.04 -47.01 -46.87
CA ALA A 12 -12.35 -46.98 -46.19
C ALA A 12 -12.28 -47.25 -44.66
N ALA A 13 -13.24 -46.66 -43.95
CA ALA A 13 -13.84 -47.03 -42.65
C ALA A 13 -13.34 -46.36 -41.35
N THR A 14 -14.13 -45.39 -40.89
CA THR A 14 -14.45 -45.07 -39.49
C THR A 14 -15.02 -46.29 -38.75
N PRO A 15 -14.79 -46.42 -37.41
CA PRO A 15 -15.82 -45.94 -36.49
C PRO A 15 -15.30 -45.29 -35.18
N GLU A 16 -16.26 -44.59 -34.58
CA GLU A 16 -16.33 -43.89 -33.31
C GLU A 16 -15.69 -44.58 -32.09
N HIS A 17 -14.91 -43.83 -31.30
CA HIS A 17 -15.00 -43.87 -29.84
C HIS A 17 -14.43 -42.59 -29.20
N ARG A 18 -15.31 -41.77 -28.63
CA ARG A 18 -14.96 -40.66 -27.72
C ARG A 18 -14.70 -41.24 -26.33
N PRO A 19 -13.56 -40.96 -25.68
CA PRO A 19 -13.51 -40.95 -24.22
C PRO A 19 -14.04 -39.60 -23.72
N SER A 20 -15.02 -39.69 -22.82
CA SER A 20 -15.64 -38.58 -22.09
C SER A 20 -14.60 -37.81 -21.27
N SER A 21 -14.51 -36.50 -21.49
CA SER A 21 -13.81 -35.59 -20.59
C SER A 21 -14.51 -35.52 -19.22
N PRO A 22 -13.78 -35.55 -18.10
CA PRO A 22 -14.34 -35.19 -16.81
C PRO A 22 -14.50 -33.67 -16.75
N GLY A 23 -15.75 -33.22 -16.57
CA GLY A 23 -16.05 -31.82 -16.31
C GLY A 23 -15.90 -31.47 -14.83
N ALA A 24 -15.16 -30.40 -14.55
CA ALA A 24 -15.16 -29.59 -13.32
C ALA A 24 -14.43 -28.24 -13.63
N PRO A 25 -14.58 -27.18 -12.83
CA PRO A 25 -15.33 -25.96 -13.15
C PRO A 25 -14.44 -24.78 -13.57
N GLN A 26 -14.53 -24.34 -14.83
CA GLN A 26 -13.91 -23.08 -15.31
C GLN A 26 -14.76 -21.82 -15.06
N ALA A 27 -16.01 -21.98 -14.62
CA ALA A 27 -16.97 -20.87 -14.56
C ALA A 27 -16.81 -19.93 -13.35
N ALA A 28 -16.05 -20.31 -12.30
CA ALA A 28 -15.87 -19.46 -11.12
C ALA A 28 -14.79 -18.38 -11.36
N GLY A 29 -13.65 -18.75 -11.93
CA GLY A 29 -12.56 -17.81 -12.23
C GLY A 29 -12.91 -16.78 -13.29
N GLU A 30 -13.70 -17.17 -14.30
CA GLU A 30 -14.11 -16.26 -15.38
C GLU A 30 -15.05 -15.14 -14.90
N VAL A 31 -15.87 -15.43 -13.88
CA VAL A 31 -16.80 -14.45 -13.29
C VAL A 31 -16.08 -13.49 -12.34
N ALA A 32 -15.08 -13.96 -11.59
CA ALA A 32 -14.23 -13.11 -10.76
C ALA A 32 -13.40 -12.15 -11.64
N ALA A 33 -12.73 -12.67 -12.68
CA ALA A 33 -11.97 -11.88 -13.63
C ALA A 33 -12.82 -10.83 -14.36
N LEU A 34 -14.07 -11.17 -14.73
CA LEU A 34 -14.99 -10.22 -15.36
C LEU A 34 -15.53 -9.15 -14.41
N ARG A 35 -15.65 -9.44 -13.10
CA ARG A 35 -16.04 -8.46 -12.08
C ARG A 35 -14.89 -7.50 -11.79
N ALA A 36 -13.67 -8.03 -11.62
CA ALA A 36 -12.46 -7.23 -11.51
C ALA A 36 -12.30 -6.31 -12.74
N ALA A 37 -12.35 -6.85 -13.95
CA ALA A 37 -12.19 -6.07 -15.18
C ALA A 37 -13.27 -4.99 -15.39
N ARG A 38 -14.50 -5.21 -14.89
CA ARG A 38 -15.57 -4.19 -14.92
C ARG A 38 -15.39 -3.10 -13.88
N ARG A 39 -14.94 -3.43 -12.65
CA ARG A 39 -14.55 -2.43 -11.64
C ARG A 39 -13.39 -1.58 -12.15
N TRP A 40 -12.35 -2.21 -12.73
CA TRP A 40 -11.18 -1.54 -13.33
C TRP A 40 -11.55 -0.51 -14.42
N ARG A 41 -12.46 -0.85 -15.34
CA ARG A 41 -12.86 0.09 -16.41
C ARG A 41 -13.67 1.28 -15.91
N LEU A 42 -14.35 1.17 -14.78
CA LEU A 42 -15.11 2.26 -14.18
C LEU A 42 -14.19 3.15 -13.33
N ALA A 43 -13.31 2.57 -12.52
CA ALA A 43 -12.33 3.29 -11.69
C ALA A 43 -11.32 4.10 -12.54
N ALA A 44 -10.76 3.51 -13.60
CA ALA A 44 -9.79 4.21 -14.46
C ALA A 44 -10.39 5.42 -15.20
N VAL A 45 -11.70 5.38 -15.50
CA VAL A 45 -12.43 6.50 -16.13
C VAL A 45 -12.77 7.57 -15.08
N ALA A 46 -13.07 7.19 -13.84
CA ALA A 46 -13.34 8.11 -12.74
C ALA A 46 -12.08 8.88 -12.31
N ALA A 47 -10.95 8.20 -12.08
CA ALA A 47 -9.67 8.82 -11.72
C ALA A 47 -9.18 9.87 -12.74
N SER A 48 -9.42 9.61 -14.04
CA SER A 48 -9.08 10.55 -15.13
C SER A 48 -9.98 11.79 -15.16
N ALA A 49 -11.22 11.70 -14.68
CA ALA A 49 -12.17 12.81 -14.66
C ALA A 49 -11.97 13.73 -13.45
N VAL A 50 -11.57 13.19 -12.30
CA VAL A 50 -11.35 13.93 -11.05
C VAL A 50 -10.10 14.83 -11.12
N ALA A 51 -9.02 14.37 -11.77
CA ALA A 51 -7.83 15.19 -12.00
C ALA A 51 -8.13 16.48 -12.80
N LEU A 52 -9.11 16.44 -13.70
CA LEU A 52 -9.57 17.61 -14.46
C LEU A 52 -10.41 18.59 -13.61
N VAL A 53 -11.11 18.11 -12.58
CA VAL A 53 -11.95 18.94 -11.70
C VAL A 53 -11.14 19.57 -10.56
N ALA A 54 -10.16 18.86 -10.00
CA ALA A 54 -9.28 19.39 -8.95
C ALA A 54 -8.43 20.59 -9.43
N VAL A 55 -7.89 20.53 -10.65
CA VAL A 55 -7.15 21.64 -11.26
C VAL A 55 -8.06 22.84 -11.58
N ALA A 56 -9.33 22.60 -11.93
CA ALA A 56 -10.31 23.66 -12.18
C ALA A 56 -10.81 24.32 -10.88
N GLY A 57 -10.94 23.56 -9.78
CA GLY A 57 -11.38 24.05 -8.48
C GLY A 57 -10.36 24.97 -7.80
N LEU A 58 -9.07 24.66 -7.93
CA LEU A 58 -7.98 25.45 -7.34
C LEU A 58 -7.86 26.85 -7.97
N VAL A 59 -8.19 26.98 -9.27
CA VAL A 59 -8.18 28.27 -9.99
C VAL A 59 -9.39 29.15 -9.61
N LEU A 60 -10.51 28.58 -9.17
CA LEU A 60 -11.71 29.34 -8.81
C LEU A 60 -11.69 29.87 -7.37
N ALA A 61 -11.03 29.15 -6.44
CA ALA A 61 -10.91 29.55 -5.03
C ALA A 61 -10.03 30.80 -4.80
N LEU A 62 -9.15 31.15 -5.76
CA LEU A 62 -8.30 32.36 -5.69
C LEU A 62 -9.00 33.65 -6.13
N VAL A 63 -10.24 33.60 -6.63
CA VAL A 63 -10.93 34.78 -7.23
C VAL A 63 -12.10 35.31 -6.38
N MET A 64 -12.62 34.56 -5.40
CA MET A 64 -13.79 35.01 -4.62
C MET A 64 -13.50 35.03 -3.12
N GLY A 65 -13.40 36.24 -2.56
CA GLY A 65 -13.20 36.48 -1.13
C GLY A 65 -14.40 36.03 -0.26
N PRO A 66 -14.19 35.89 1.06
CA PRO A 66 -15.16 35.26 1.95
C PRO A 66 -16.28 36.23 2.32
N GLY A 67 -17.52 35.77 2.21
CA GLY A 67 -18.67 36.48 2.73
C GLY A 67 -19.94 35.66 2.64
N ALA A 68 -20.30 34.97 3.73
CA ALA A 68 -21.62 35.05 4.35
C ALA A 68 -21.76 34.00 5.46
N ASP A 69 -22.21 34.51 6.60
CA ASP A 69 -22.65 33.83 7.82
C ASP A 69 -24.09 33.33 7.65
N PRO A 70 -24.45 32.11 8.09
CA PRO A 70 -25.84 31.82 8.44
C PRO A 70 -25.98 31.39 9.92
N GLY A 71 -26.72 32.23 10.66
CA GLY A 71 -27.26 31.93 11.97
C GLY A 71 -28.42 30.90 11.96
N PRO A 72 -29.05 30.65 13.13
CA PRO A 72 -29.26 29.30 13.60
C PRO A 72 -30.72 28.82 13.63
N GLY A 73 -30.88 27.50 13.73
CA GLY A 73 -31.87 26.88 14.62
C GLY A 73 -33.03 26.15 13.97
N THR A 74 -33.11 24.83 14.20
CA THR A 74 -34.29 24.17 14.81
C THR A 74 -33.91 22.75 15.24
N ALA A 75 -34.40 22.37 16.43
CA ALA A 75 -34.21 21.09 17.13
C ALA A 75 -35.50 20.22 16.99
N PRO A 76 -35.72 19.14 17.78
CA PRO A 76 -35.07 17.83 17.68
C PRO A 76 -36.09 16.64 17.69
N THR A 77 -35.54 15.42 17.64
CA THR A 77 -36.05 14.18 18.28
C THR A 77 -37.18 13.38 17.63
N GLU A 78 -36.87 12.12 17.26
CA GLU A 78 -37.67 10.94 17.61
C GLU A 78 -36.73 9.74 17.79
N GLU A 79 -36.60 9.30 19.05
CA GLU A 79 -35.93 8.05 19.46
C GLU A 79 -36.83 6.85 19.13
N ALA A 80 -36.25 5.80 18.54
CA ALA A 80 -36.86 4.48 18.48
C ALA A 80 -36.10 3.54 19.43
N GLU A 81 -36.82 3.01 20.42
CA GLU A 81 -36.36 2.09 21.45
C GLU A 81 -35.91 0.75 20.85
N GLY A 82 -34.79 0.25 21.36
CA GLY A 82 -34.14 -1.00 20.96
C GLY A 82 -34.74 -2.27 21.56
N GLU A 83 -34.38 -3.38 20.94
CA GLU A 83 -34.66 -4.74 21.39
C GLU A 83 -33.32 -5.36 21.85
N GLU A 84 -33.14 -5.54 23.16
CA GLU A 84 -31.94 -6.14 23.77
C GLU A 84 -31.81 -7.63 23.39
N VAL A 85 -30.72 -7.97 22.71
CA VAL A 85 -30.28 -9.36 22.51
C VAL A 85 -29.25 -9.70 23.60
N PRO A 86 -29.39 -10.82 24.33
CA PRO A 86 -28.45 -11.18 25.40
C PRO A 86 -27.07 -11.54 24.85
N ASP A 87 -26.06 -10.89 25.44
CA ASP A 87 -24.64 -11.00 25.17
C ASP A 87 -24.10 -12.41 25.51
N PRO A 88 -23.41 -13.12 24.58
CA PRO A 88 -22.71 -14.35 24.91
C PRO A 88 -21.48 -14.05 25.78
N ALA A 89 -21.28 -14.88 26.82
CA ALA A 89 -20.16 -14.76 27.75
C ALA A 89 -18.79 -14.72 27.03
N PRO A 90 -17.86 -13.86 27.47
CA PRO A 90 -16.51 -13.78 26.89
C PRO A 90 -15.76 -15.08 27.16
N SER A 91 -15.26 -15.70 26.08
CA SER A 91 -14.31 -16.80 26.16
C SER A 91 -12.97 -16.23 26.59
N GLU A 92 -12.33 -16.84 27.60
CA GLU A 92 -10.97 -16.48 28.03
C GLU A 92 -10.01 -16.61 26.84
N PRO A 93 -9.20 -15.58 26.51
CA PRO A 93 -8.23 -15.68 25.44
C PRO A 93 -7.16 -16.69 25.85
N GLU A 94 -7.02 -17.75 25.05
CA GLU A 94 -5.91 -18.68 25.14
C GLU A 94 -4.60 -17.90 24.91
N ASP A 95 -3.59 -18.19 25.75
CA ASP A 95 -2.30 -17.53 25.80
C ASP A 95 -1.75 -17.20 24.40
N ALA A 96 -1.80 -15.91 24.04
CA ALA A 96 -1.16 -15.39 22.86
C ALA A 96 0.34 -15.63 23.02
N ASP A 97 0.86 -16.47 22.12
CA ASP A 97 2.27 -16.79 21.97
C ASP A 97 3.07 -15.47 22.00
N GLU A 98 3.90 -15.29 23.03
CA GLU A 98 4.69 -14.09 23.24
C GLU A 98 5.58 -13.90 22.01
N GLY A 99 5.24 -12.88 21.19
CA GLY A 99 5.93 -12.52 19.96
C GLY A 99 7.44 -12.61 20.14
N GLY A 100 8.08 -13.39 19.27
CA GLY A 100 9.50 -13.66 19.31
C GLY A 100 10.29 -12.37 19.49
N ALA A 101 11.01 -12.28 20.61
CA ALA A 101 11.86 -11.13 20.89
C ALA A 101 12.78 -10.87 19.69
N PRO A 102 13.01 -9.60 19.30
CA PRO A 102 13.85 -9.26 18.18
C PRO A 102 15.23 -9.92 18.34
N VAL A 103 15.65 -10.61 17.29
CA VAL A 103 16.96 -11.26 17.21
C VAL A 103 18.03 -10.19 17.43
N ASP A 104 18.89 -10.38 18.43
CA ASP A 104 19.92 -9.42 18.84
C ASP A 104 20.79 -8.93 17.66
N GLY A 105 20.71 -7.63 17.36
CA GLY A 105 21.89 -6.80 17.07
C GLY A 105 22.44 -6.71 15.65
N GLU A 106 21.76 -7.19 14.61
CA GLU A 106 22.18 -6.90 13.23
C GLU A 106 21.59 -5.55 12.76
N PRO A 107 22.42 -4.61 12.29
CA PRO A 107 21.93 -3.38 11.66
C PRO A 107 21.02 -3.69 10.47
N LEU A 108 20.02 -2.84 10.27
CA LEU A 108 19.16 -2.93 9.10
C LEU A 108 19.93 -2.57 7.82
N THR A 109 19.30 -2.80 6.66
CA THR A 109 19.92 -2.61 5.35
C THR A 109 20.39 -1.17 5.14
N TRP A 110 19.60 -0.19 5.60
CA TRP A 110 19.95 1.23 5.48
C TRP A 110 19.98 1.91 6.85
N ALA A 111 21.06 2.62 7.13
CA ALA A 111 21.12 3.51 8.29
C ALA A 111 20.27 4.77 8.05
N PRO A 112 19.69 5.38 9.09
CA PRO A 112 19.16 6.74 9.01
C PRO A 112 20.19 7.71 8.41
N PRO A 113 19.76 8.77 7.70
CA PRO A 113 20.68 9.82 7.26
C PRO A 113 21.33 10.53 8.46
N GLU A 114 22.58 10.98 8.29
CA GLU A 114 23.20 11.91 9.24
C GLU A 114 22.39 13.23 9.26
N LEU A 115 22.06 13.71 10.45
CA LEU A 115 21.29 14.94 10.64
C LEU A 115 22.21 16.08 11.05
N GLU A 116 21.95 17.28 10.53
CA GLU A 116 22.65 18.50 10.92
C GLU A 116 21.71 19.42 11.71
N ASP A 117 22.04 19.67 12.99
CA ASP A 117 21.26 20.51 13.91
C ASP A 117 19.73 20.25 13.85
N PRO A 118 19.27 18.99 14.04
CA PRO A 118 17.87 18.66 13.81
C PRO A 118 16.90 19.30 14.80
N GLU A 119 15.68 19.55 14.35
CA GLU A 119 14.56 19.89 15.21
C GLU A 119 13.72 18.64 15.52
N THR A 120 13.39 18.44 16.80
CA THR A 120 12.53 17.33 17.22
C THR A 120 11.08 17.77 17.25
N VAL A 121 10.21 17.01 16.61
CA VAL A 121 8.76 17.27 16.55
C VAL A 121 8.01 16.05 17.06
N GLU A 122 7.25 16.23 18.13
CA GLU A 122 6.33 15.20 18.64
C GLU A 122 5.04 15.19 17.83
N VAL A 123 4.68 14.03 17.32
CA VAL A 123 3.40 13.77 16.66
C VAL A 123 2.41 13.26 17.71
N THR A 124 1.26 13.91 17.75
CA THR A 124 0.11 13.54 18.61
C THR A 124 -1.16 13.60 17.78
N SER A 125 -2.30 13.14 18.32
CA SER A 125 -3.58 13.27 17.63
C SER A 125 -3.94 14.73 17.29
N ASP A 126 -3.47 15.71 18.08
CA ASP A 126 -3.66 17.14 17.83
C ASP A 126 -2.58 17.76 16.93
N ASN A 127 -1.44 17.09 16.76
CA ASN A 127 -0.28 17.54 15.98
C ASN A 127 0.17 16.48 14.97
N ARG A 128 -0.75 16.04 14.09
CA ARG A 128 -0.51 14.97 13.11
C ARG A 128 -0.23 15.44 11.68
N SER A 129 -0.36 16.74 11.42
CA SER A 129 -0.17 17.33 10.10
C SER A 129 0.96 18.35 10.17
N LEU A 130 2.17 17.88 9.87
CA LEU A 130 3.39 18.66 9.98
C LEU A 130 3.67 19.38 8.67
N ASN A 131 4.09 20.64 8.76
CA ASN A 131 4.65 21.41 7.66
C ASN A 131 6.04 21.87 8.09
N LEU A 132 7.04 21.17 7.57
CA LEU A 132 8.44 21.28 7.94
C LEU A 132 9.17 22.19 6.96
N GLU A 133 10.20 22.90 7.44
CA GLU A 133 11.01 23.76 6.58
C GLU A 133 11.89 22.88 5.66
N PRO A 134 11.90 23.11 4.33
CA PRO A 134 12.50 22.20 3.36
C PRO A 134 14.03 22.05 3.45
N ASP A 135 14.72 23.00 4.11
CA ASP A 135 16.17 22.99 4.28
C ASP A 135 16.62 22.51 5.68
N GLN A 136 15.67 22.16 6.56
CA GLN A 136 15.90 21.77 7.96
C GLN A 136 15.78 20.25 8.15
N ASP A 137 16.63 19.68 9.00
CA ASP A 137 16.58 18.27 9.38
C ASP A 137 15.67 18.07 10.60
N TYR A 138 14.97 16.94 10.65
CA TYR A 138 13.97 16.65 11.67
C TYR A 138 14.06 15.24 12.24
N VAL A 139 13.85 15.15 13.55
CA VAL A 139 13.52 13.90 14.25
C VAL A 139 12.03 13.95 14.59
N ILE A 140 11.27 12.96 14.14
CA ILE A 140 9.85 12.84 14.40
C ILE A 140 9.65 11.79 15.50
N GLU A 141 8.99 12.19 16.58
CA GLU A 141 8.74 11.32 17.72
C GLU A 141 7.25 10.99 17.84
N MET A 142 6.94 9.71 18.09
CA MET A 142 5.59 9.22 18.34
C MET A 142 5.55 8.52 19.70
N PRO A 143 5.52 9.28 20.82
CA PRO A 143 5.67 8.71 22.16
C PRO A 143 4.50 7.82 22.59
N GLU A 144 3.33 7.99 21.96
CA GLU A 144 2.12 7.23 22.18
C GLU A 144 1.47 6.90 20.82
N PRO A 145 0.61 5.88 20.73
CA PRO A 145 -0.19 5.63 19.54
C PRO A 145 -1.03 6.85 19.16
N VAL A 146 -1.03 7.21 17.89
CA VAL A 146 -1.78 8.35 17.35
C VAL A 146 -3.11 7.83 16.83
N GLU A 147 -4.18 8.04 17.62
CA GLU A 147 -5.56 7.65 17.27
C GLU A 147 -6.29 8.82 16.62
N VAL A 148 -6.59 8.72 15.32
CA VAL A 148 -7.02 9.86 14.49
C VAL A 148 -7.90 9.43 13.32
N SER A 149 -8.65 10.38 12.77
CA SER A 149 -9.12 10.35 11.38
C SER A 149 -8.06 11.01 10.47
N GLY A 150 -7.70 10.38 9.35
CA GLY A 150 -6.76 10.95 8.38
C GLY A 150 -5.26 10.84 8.68
N GLY A 151 -4.88 9.93 9.59
CA GLY A 151 -3.49 9.53 9.84
C GLY A 151 -2.52 10.66 10.11
N VAL A 152 -1.27 10.45 9.71
CA VAL A 152 -0.16 11.41 9.88
C VAL A 152 0.28 11.91 8.52
N THR A 153 0.41 13.23 8.39
CA THR A 153 0.98 13.89 7.21
C THR A 153 2.26 14.60 7.58
N ILE A 154 3.33 14.33 6.83
CA ILE A 154 4.62 15.01 6.97
C ILE A 154 4.94 15.67 5.64
N ASN A 155 4.79 16.99 5.58
CA ASN A 155 5.07 17.80 4.41
C ASN A 155 6.37 18.59 4.62
N GLY A 156 7.31 18.52 3.67
CA GLY A 156 8.59 19.22 3.72
C GLY A 156 9.64 18.54 4.60
N GLY A 157 10.74 19.25 4.87
CA GLY A 157 11.92 18.74 5.58
C GLY A 157 13.01 18.24 4.63
N ARG A 158 14.27 18.43 5.01
CA ARG A 158 15.42 17.96 4.25
C ARG A 158 15.67 16.48 4.54
N ASN A 159 16.25 16.17 5.70
CA ASN A 159 16.29 14.81 6.20
C ASN A 159 15.27 14.65 7.33
N VAL A 160 14.45 13.61 7.26
CA VAL A 160 13.40 13.33 8.25
C VAL A 160 13.58 11.91 8.77
N VAL A 161 13.70 11.76 10.08
CA VAL A 161 13.86 10.45 10.73
C VAL A 161 12.69 10.20 11.67
N LEU A 162 11.92 9.15 11.39
CA LEU A 162 10.87 8.61 12.25
C LEU A 162 11.23 7.17 12.60
N VAL A 163 11.46 6.88 13.88
CA VAL A 163 11.73 5.50 14.32
C VAL A 163 10.86 5.11 15.49
N GLY A 164 10.11 4.04 15.29
CA GLY A 164 9.01 3.65 16.16
C GLY A 164 7.81 4.57 15.99
N GLY A 165 6.66 4.05 16.40
CA GLY A 165 5.41 4.76 16.32
C GLY A 165 4.27 3.85 15.93
N GLU A 166 3.06 4.28 16.26
CA GLU A 166 1.84 3.57 15.90
C GLU A 166 0.79 4.58 15.46
N ILE A 167 0.19 4.35 14.29
CA ILE A 167 -0.92 5.13 13.75
C ILE A 167 -2.15 4.23 13.77
N ARG A 168 -3.23 4.69 14.42
CA ARG A 168 -4.52 3.98 14.45
C ARG A 168 -5.59 4.83 13.78
N ILE A 169 -6.11 4.35 12.66
CA ILE A 169 -7.24 4.98 11.95
C ILE A 169 -8.54 4.41 12.52
N SER A 170 -9.05 5.07 13.56
CA SER A 170 -10.21 4.61 14.33
C SER A 170 -11.56 5.04 13.76
N GLU A 171 -11.57 6.07 12.91
CA GLU A 171 -12.78 6.66 12.35
C GLU A 171 -12.65 6.82 10.83
N GLU A 172 -13.74 6.58 10.11
CA GLU A 172 -13.82 6.76 8.67
C GLU A 172 -13.57 8.24 8.31
N GLY A 173 -12.66 8.45 7.36
CA GLY A 173 -12.44 9.76 6.75
C GLY A 173 -13.56 10.11 5.77
N GLU A 174 -13.90 11.40 5.66
CA GLU A 174 -14.93 11.86 4.72
C GLU A 174 -14.40 11.94 3.27
N ARG A 175 -13.08 12.07 3.11
CA ARG A 175 -12.40 12.26 1.81
C ARG A 175 -11.10 11.50 1.77
N GLY A 176 -10.53 11.39 0.58
CA GLY A 176 -9.29 10.66 0.36
C GLY A 176 -8.09 10.95 1.22
N PRO A 177 -7.71 12.22 1.41
CA PRO A 177 -6.63 12.54 2.33
C PRO A 177 -6.91 12.08 3.77
N ASP A 178 -8.19 11.93 4.14
CA ASP A 178 -8.65 11.64 5.49
C ASP A 178 -8.65 10.13 5.80
N VAL A 179 -8.14 9.26 4.91
CA VAL A 179 -8.12 7.80 5.13
C VAL A 179 -6.74 7.14 4.99
N ARG A 180 -5.69 7.97 4.87
CA ARG A 180 -4.30 7.53 4.78
C ARG A 180 -3.73 7.26 6.16
N GLY A 181 -2.92 6.22 6.31
CA GLY A 181 -2.12 5.96 7.49
C GLY A 181 -1.00 6.98 7.62
N LEU A 182 -0.08 6.99 6.66
CA LEU A 182 1.03 7.93 6.59
C LEU A 182 1.10 8.58 5.21
N PHE A 183 1.17 9.91 5.16
CA PHE A 183 1.39 10.66 3.94
C PHE A 183 2.70 11.45 4.03
N LEU A 184 3.67 11.11 3.17
CA LEU A 184 4.95 11.79 3.05
C LEU A 184 4.95 12.65 1.80
N GLN A 185 5.17 13.94 1.97
CA GLN A 185 5.10 14.92 0.89
C GLN A 185 6.31 15.86 0.85
N ASP A 186 6.87 16.07 -0.33
CA ASP A 186 7.83 17.14 -0.66
C ASP A 186 9.07 17.22 0.25
N GLN A 187 9.63 16.07 0.65
CA GLN A 187 10.96 16.05 1.29
C GLN A 187 12.06 16.33 0.26
N THR A 188 13.13 17.04 0.65
CA THR A 188 14.22 17.45 -0.27
C THR A 188 15.47 16.58 -0.18
N GLY A 189 15.60 15.79 0.90
CA GLY A 189 16.73 14.90 1.17
C GLY A 189 16.28 13.45 1.36
N THR A 190 16.61 12.84 2.51
CA THR A 190 16.19 11.46 2.83
C THR A 190 15.14 11.44 3.92
N VAL A 191 14.01 10.79 3.66
CA VAL A 191 13.07 10.39 4.72
C VAL A 191 13.30 8.94 5.09
N HIS A 192 13.50 8.68 6.38
CA HIS A 192 13.73 7.37 6.94
C HIS A 192 12.63 7.05 7.96
N VAL A 193 11.86 6.02 7.68
CA VAL A 193 10.81 5.49 8.56
C VAL A 193 11.17 4.07 8.95
N GLU A 194 11.25 3.80 10.25
CA GLU A 194 11.63 2.51 10.79
C GLU A 194 10.66 2.06 11.88
N GLY A 195 10.22 0.80 11.87
CA GLY A 195 9.50 0.22 13.01
C GLY A 195 8.08 0.77 13.22
N LEU A 196 7.43 1.26 12.16
CA LEU A 196 6.09 1.84 12.21
C LEU A 196 5.00 0.78 12.09
N LEU A 197 4.01 0.85 12.98
CA LEU A 197 2.76 0.10 12.88
C LEU A 197 1.63 1.01 12.40
N ILE A 198 0.90 0.59 11.37
CA ILE A 198 -0.31 1.27 10.88
C ILE A 198 -1.48 0.29 10.97
N THR A 199 -2.53 0.66 11.70
CA THR A 199 -3.70 -0.17 12.00
C THR A 199 -4.98 0.68 12.01
N GLY A 200 -6.11 0.03 12.25
CA GLY A 200 -7.39 0.65 12.53
C GLY A 200 -8.48 0.12 11.62
N PRO A 201 -9.72 -0.03 12.13
CA PRO A 201 -10.84 -0.55 11.34
C PRO A 201 -11.25 0.35 10.17
N ALA A 202 -10.82 1.61 10.17
CA ALA A 202 -11.11 2.59 9.12
C ALA A 202 -9.87 2.94 8.28
N LEU A 203 -8.79 2.15 8.39
CA LEU A 203 -7.60 2.30 7.57
C LEU A 203 -7.94 1.94 6.11
N ALA A 204 -7.88 2.91 5.20
CA ALA A 204 -8.13 2.64 3.78
C ALA A 204 -6.89 2.75 2.91
N GLU A 205 -5.91 3.59 3.23
CA GLU A 205 -4.63 3.64 2.52
C GLU A 205 -3.49 3.54 3.54
N GLY A 206 -2.45 2.75 3.24
CA GLY A 206 -1.31 2.55 4.14
C GLY A 206 -0.38 3.76 4.13
N ILE A 207 0.60 3.73 3.23
CA ILE A 207 1.61 4.79 3.06
C ILE A 207 1.49 5.40 1.67
N ASN A 208 1.22 6.69 1.60
CA ASN A 208 1.22 7.44 0.35
C ASN A 208 2.45 8.35 0.27
N LEU A 209 3.04 8.43 -0.92
CA LEU A 209 4.21 9.26 -1.21
C LEU A 209 3.84 10.27 -2.31
N ASP A 210 4.07 11.56 -2.07
CA ASP A 210 4.05 12.64 -3.08
C ASP A 210 5.37 13.42 -3.01
N GLN A 211 6.38 12.98 -3.75
CA GLN A 211 7.79 13.35 -3.52
C GLN A 211 8.38 14.14 -4.69
N ARG A 212 7.73 15.26 -5.05
CA ARG A 212 8.06 16.07 -6.23
C ARG A 212 9.44 16.70 -6.14
N GLU A 213 9.88 16.98 -4.91
CA GLU A 213 11.20 17.53 -4.61
C GLU A 213 12.32 16.48 -4.72
N GLY A 214 11.98 15.22 -5.05
CA GLY A 214 12.96 14.19 -5.40
C GLY A 214 13.62 13.51 -4.22
N ALA A 215 12.92 13.38 -3.09
CA ALA A 215 13.44 12.67 -1.91
C ALA A 215 13.88 11.24 -2.20
N VAL A 216 14.81 10.75 -1.38
CA VAL A 216 15.02 9.32 -1.15
C VAL A 216 14.12 8.89 0.01
N VAL A 217 13.29 7.86 -0.19
CA VAL A 217 12.40 7.31 0.84
C VAL A 217 12.92 5.94 1.28
N GLN A 218 13.20 5.79 2.57
CA GLN A 218 13.62 4.55 3.22
C GLN A 218 12.55 4.09 4.20
N LEU A 219 12.00 2.90 3.98
CA LEU A 219 10.98 2.28 4.83
C LEU A 219 11.52 0.94 5.33
N GLN A 220 11.64 0.76 6.65
CA GLN A 220 12.17 -0.48 7.22
C GLN A 220 11.37 -0.99 8.42
N ASN A 221 11.22 -2.32 8.55
CA ASN A 221 10.43 -2.93 9.64
C ASN A 221 9.03 -2.33 9.78
N ILE A 222 8.30 -2.24 8.67
CA ILE A 222 6.97 -1.64 8.63
C ILE A 222 5.92 -2.74 8.69
N ARG A 223 4.92 -2.55 9.55
CA ARG A 223 3.70 -3.38 9.54
C ARG A 223 2.50 -2.49 9.21
N VAL A 224 1.79 -2.86 8.16
CA VAL A 224 0.50 -2.27 7.80
C VAL A 224 -0.53 -3.38 7.93
N GLU A 225 -1.46 -3.22 8.85
CA GLU A 225 -2.61 -4.12 8.94
C GLU A 225 -3.54 -3.93 7.74
N THR A 226 -4.70 -4.58 7.73
CA THR A 226 -5.58 -4.57 6.57
C THR A 226 -5.98 -3.15 6.17
N VAL A 227 -5.50 -2.70 5.00
CA VAL A 227 -6.07 -1.54 4.31
C VAL A 227 -7.36 -2.01 3.63
N GLY A 228 -8.49 -1.40 4.01
CA GLY A 228 -9.82 -1.78 3.57
C GLY A 228 -10.45 -0.81 2.58
N GLU A 229 -11.69 -1.11 2.17
CA GLU A 229 -12.49 -0.20 1.34
C GLU A 229 -12.65 1.17 2.03
N GLY A 230 -12.20 2.22 1.34
CA GLY A 230 -12.37 3.61 1.77
C GLY A 230 -13.62 4.26 1.17
N PRO A 231 -13.76 5.59 1.30
CA PRO A 231 -14.78 6.36 0.57
C PRO A 231 -14.64 6.17 -0.95
N GLU A 232 -15.67 6.58 -1.70
CA GLU A 232 -15.68 6.46 -3.17
C GLU A 232 -14.38 7.01 -3.80
N ASP A 233 -13.87 6.32 -4.82
CA ASP A 233 -12.64 6.65 -5.57
C ASP A 233 -11.31 6.43 -4.81
N HIS A 234 -11.32 5.73 -3.67
CA HIS A 234 -10.12 5.30 -2.96
C HIS A 234 -9.66 3.90 -3.34
N HIS A 235 -8.35 3.69 -3.28
CA HIS A 235 -7.72 2.40 -3.53
C HIS A 235 -7.12 1.89 -2.23
N ALA A 236 -7.47 0.67 -1.83
CA ALA A 236 -6.90 0.06 -0.64
C ALA A 236 -5.44 -0.36 -0.88
N ASP A 237 -4.51 0.59 -0.88
CA ASP A 237 -3.10 0.39 -1.23
C ASP A 237 -2.22 0.38 0.03
N VAL A 238 -1.35 -0.63 0.20
CA VAL A 238 -0.37 -0.66 1.31
C VAL A 238 0.70 0.41 1.12
N ILE A 239 1.27 0.50 -0.08
CA ILE A 239 2.13 1.61 -0.50
C ILE A 239 1.62 2.16 -1.82
N GLN A 240 1.50 3.47 -1.87
CA GLN A 240 1.14 4.18 -3.08
C GLN A 240 2.14 5.31 -3.36
N THR A 241 2.65 5.36 -4.58
CA THR A 241 3.50 6.46 -5.01
C THR A 241 2.81 7.32 -6.05
N TRP A 242 2.76 8.62 -5.78
CA TRP A 242 2.42 9.67 -6.73
C TRP A 242 3.61 10.61 -6.81
N ALA A 243 3.91 11.12 -7.99
CA ALA A 243 4.91 12.16 -8.18
C ALA A 243 6.27 12.01 -7.43
N GLY A 244 6.95 10.88 -7.56
CA GLY A 244 8.20 10.51 -6.87
C GLY A 244 8.02 9.21 -6.09
N PRO A 245 8.98 8.83 -5.22
CA PRO A 245 10.28 9.45 -4.93
C PRO A 245 11.33 9.30 -6.04
N SER A 246 12.50 9.92 -5.88
CA SER A 246 13.65 9.68 -6.76
C SER A 246 14.26 8.29 -6.53
N GLU A 247 14.18 7.80 -5.29
CA GLU A 247 14.48 6.43 -4.91
C GLU A 247 13.50 5.97 -3.82
N LEU A 248 13.00 4.74 -3.96
CA LEU A 248 12.21 4.06 -2.92
C LEU A 248 12.99 2.83 -2.46
N ARG A 249 13.24 2.74 -1.16
CA ARG A 249 13.96 1.64 -0.52
C ARG A 249 13.06 1.05 0.56
N VAL A 250 12.64 -0.19 0.38
CA VAL A 250 11.75 -0.90 1.32
C VAL A 250 12.42 -2.19 1.72
N ASP A 251 12.57 -2.41 3.03
CA ASP A 251 13.14 -3.63 3.59
C ASP A 251 12.36 -4.08 4.82
N ARG A 252 11.91 -5.34 4.84
CA ARG A 252 11.09 -5.90 5.92
C ARG A 252 9.78 -5.14 6.06
N LEU A 253 8.85 -5.45 5.16
CA LEU A 253 7.48 -4.93 5.22
C LEU A 253 6.48 -6.08 5.16
N SER A 254 5.52 -6.06 6.08
CA SER A 254 4.36 -6.95 6.04
C SER A 254 3.09 -6.11 5.90
N GLY A 255 2.28 -6.40 4.89
CA GLY A 255 1.06 -5.64 4.56
C GLY A 255 -0.12 -6.52 4.19
N THR A 256 -1.34 -6.14 4.61
CA THR A 256 -2.59 -6.78 4.17
C THR A 256 -3.49 -5.77 3.47
N THR A 257 -4.21 -6.18 2.42
CA THR A 257 -4.98 -5.27 1.57
C THR A 257 -6.25 -5.90 0.99
N GLU A 258 -7.31 -5.11 0.89
CA GLU A 258 -8.53 -5.45 0.15
C GLU A 258 -8.51 -5.07 -1.33
N TYR A 259 -7.45 -4.41 -1.83
CA TYR A 259 -7.35 -4.03 -3.24
C TYR A 259 -5.94 -4.19 -3.83
N GLN A 260 -4.97 -3.35 -3.49
CA GLN A 260 -3.60 -3.47 -4.02
C GLN A 260 -2.58 -3.46 -2.88
N GLY A 261 -1.48 -4.19 -3.09
CA GLY A 261 -0.35 -4.12 -2.19
C GLY A 261 0.40 -2.83 -2.48
N PHE A 262 1.19 -2.83 -3.56
CA PHE A 262 1.90 -1.65 -4.01
C PHE A 262 1.32 -1.11 -5.32
N PHE A 263 1.06 0.20 -5.34
CA PHE A 263 0.68 0.96 -6.53
C PHE A 263 1.75 2.01 -6.86
N LEU A 264 2.66 1.63 -7.74
CA LEU A 264 3.91 2.34 -8.00
C LEU A 264 3.81 3.16 -9.28
N LEU A 265 3.20 4.35 -9.20
CA LEU A 265 3.12 5.32 -10.29
C LEU A 265 3.89 6.62 -9.96
N PRO A 266 5.22 6.56 -9.81
CA PRO A 266 6.01 7.72 -9.39
C PRO A 266 5.89 8.89 -10.36
N MET A 267 5.49 8.68 -11.62
CA MET A 267 5.36 9.76 -12.62
C MET A 267 3.92 10.26 -12.76
N GLN A 268 3.01 9.77 -11.93
CA GLN A 268 1.65 10.27 -11.89
C GLN A 268 1.60 11.62 -11.19
N PHE A 269 0.84 12.57 -11.74
CA PHE A 269 0.56 13.88 -11.15
C PHE A 269 1.74 14.84 -10.97
N GLY A 270 2.93 14.50 -11.47
CA GLY A 270 4.11 15.36 -11.44
C GLY A 270 4.98 15.24 -12.68
N ASP A 271 5.95 16.13 -12.78
CA ASP A 271 6.87 16.34 -13.91
C ASP A 271 8.36 16.16 -13.51
N GLN A 272 8.61 15.57 -12.34
CA GLN A 272 9.91 15.08 -11.89
C GLN A 272 10.53 14.03 -12.82
N GLU A 273 11.84 13.86 -12.71
CA GLU A 273 12.61 12.85 -13.44
C GLU A 273 12.19 11.43 -13.04
N GLU A 274 12.44 10.46 -13.92
CA GLU A 274 12.23 9.04 -13.59
C GLU A 274 13.08 8.64 -12.37
N PRO A 275 12.58 7.75 -11.49
CA PRO A 275 13.33 7.31 -10.32
C PRO A 275 14.66 6.70 -10.74
N ALA A 276 15.71 6.98 -9.97
CA ALA A 276 16.99 6.32 -10.10
C ALA A 276 16.86 4.81 -9.83
N GLY A 277 15.90 4.41 -9.00
CA GLY A 277 15.46 3.02 -8.88
C GLY A 277 14.69 2.76 -7.60
N PHE A 278 13.90 1.68 -7.62
CA PHE A 278 13.23 1.14 -6.44
C PHE A 278 13.92 -0.14 -5.99
N ASP A 279 14.22 -0.27 -4.70
CA ASP A 279 14.87 -1.44 -4.09
C ASP A 279 13.94 -2.03 -3.03
N LEU A 280 13.37 -3.19 -3.33
CA LEU A 280 12.30 -3.83 -2.56
C LEU A 280 12.79 -5.18 -2.03
N ARG A 281 12.89 -5.31 -0.71
CA ARG A 281 13.50 -6.46 -0.05
C ARG A 281 12.66 -6.99 1.11
N ASN A 282 12.60 -8.31 1.28
CA ASN A 282 11.97 -8.94 2.44
C ASN A 282 10.54 -8.40 2.65
N ILE A 283 9.69 -8.54 1.62
CA ILE A 283 8.33 -7.98 1.61
C ILE A 283 7.33 -9.11 1.54
N ASP A 284 6.30 -9.08 2.38
CA ASP A 284 5.15 -9.95 2.27
C ASP A 284 3.85 -9.14 2.19
N LEU A 285 3.10 -9.35 1.11
CA LEU A 285 1.81 -8.70 0.86
C LEU A 285 0.71 -9.74 0.76
N THR A 286 -0.32 -9.59 1.57
CA THR A 286 -1.48 -10.50 1.59
C THR A 286 -2.72 -9.78 1.08
N GLY A 287 -3.34 -10.32 0.03
CA GLY A 287 -4.64 -9.87 -0.45
C GLY A 287 -5.78 -10.56 0.29
N THR A 288 -6.89 -9.84 0.54
CA THR A 288 -8.17 -10.45 0.95
C THR A 288 -8.95 -10.98 -0.27
N ASP A 289 -10.14 -11.54 -0.06
CA ASP A 289 -11.01 -12.05 -1.14
C ASP A 289 -11.42 -10.96 -2.15
N GLU A 290 -11.23 -9.69 -1.80
CA GLU A 290 -11.56 -8.53 -2.63
C GLU A 290 -10.36 -7.98 -3.41
N ALA A 291 -9.15 -8.44 -3.07
CA ALA A 291 -7.91 -7.94 -3.63
C ALA A 291 -7.83 -8.12 -5.15
N GLY A 292 -7.22 -7.14 -5.80
CA GLY A 292 -6.79 -7.17 -7.19
C GLY A 292 -5.30 -7.48 -7.30
N TYR A 293 -4.59 -6.68 -8.08
CA TYR A 293 -3.15 -6.82 -8.23
C TYR A 293 -2.43 -6.35 -6.97
N LEU A 294 -1.67 -7.24 -6.35
CA LEU A 294 -0.84 -6.93 -5.20
C LEU A 294 0.40 -6.12 -5.58
N LEU A 295 0.90 -6.26 -6.81
CA LEU A 295 1.94 -5.39 -7.34
C LEU A 295 1.49 -4.77 -8.66
N TRP A 296 1.50 -3.44 -8.69
CA TRP A 296 1.16 -2.64 -9.85
C TRP A 296 2.20 -1.54 -10.07
N ARG A 297 2.58 -1.31 -11.32
CA ARG A 297 3.36 -0.13 -11.74
C ARG A 297 2.98 0.32 -13.15
N ASP A 298 3.58 1.39 -13.66
CA ASP A 298 3.45 1.78 -15.06
C ASP A 298 4.33 0.94 -16.01
N ASP A 299 4.18 1.18 -17.31
CA ASP A 299 4.94 0.53 -18.39
C ASP A 299 6.28 1.23 -18.71
N ARG A 300 6.77 2.08 -17.82
CA ARG A 300 8.04 2.80 -18.00
C ARG A 300 9.23 1.97 -17.54
N ASP A 301 10.42 2.32 -18.02
CA ASP A 301 11.66 1.55 -17.87
C ASP A 301 12.58 2.08 -16.76
N TRP A 302 12.02 2.41 -15.59
CA TRP A 302 12.82 2.77 -14.42
C TRP A 302 13.24 1.51 -13.62
N PRO A 303 14.46 1.48 -13.04
CA PRO A 303 15.00 0.28 -12.42
C PRO A 303 14.22 -0.17 -11.18
N ILE A 304 14.04 -1.49 -11.05
CA ILE A 304 13.53 -2.11 -9.83
C ILE A 304 14.40 -3.30 -9.44
N THR A 305 14.79 -3.38 -8.18
CA THR A 305 15.47 -4.52 -7.57
C THR A 305 14.49 -5.21 -6.64
N LEU A 306 14.41 -6.53 -6.75
CA LEU A 306 13.50 -7.38 -5.99
C LEU A 306 14.33 -8.48 -5.32
N GLU A 307 14.22 -8.58 -4.00
CA GLU A 307 14.89 -9.61 -3.21
C GLU A 307 13.92 -10.13 -2.14
N ASP A 308 13.56 -11.41 -2.20
CA ASP A 308 12.67 -12.03 -1.19
C ASP A 308 11.31 -11.30 -1.05
N VAL A 309 10.64 -11.09 -2.19
CA VAL A 309 9.34 -10.43 -2.27
C VAL A 309 8.25 -11.47 -2.48
N TRP A 310 7.27 -11.52 -1.58
CA TRP A 310 6.19 -12.50 -1.54
C TRP A 310 4.84 -11.81 -1.68
N VAL A 311 3.96 -12.39 -2.50
CA VAL A 311 2.57 -11.97 -2.64
C VAL A 311 1.63 -13.15 -2.46
N ALA A 312 0.70 -13.06 -1.51
CA ALA A 312 -0.25 -14.11 -1.19
C ALA A 312 -1.68 -13.66 -1.56
N PRO A 313 -2.32 -14.24 -2.58
CA PRO A 313 -3.76 -14.06 -2.76
C PRO A 313 -4.52 -14.77 -1.63
N SER A 314 -5.70 -14.24 -1.31
CA SER A 314 -6.61 -14.76 -0.28
C SER A 314 -7.06 -16.20 -0.49
N ASP A 315 -7.27 -16.60 -1.75
CA ASP A 315 -7.74 -17.93 -2.10
C ASP A 315 -6.64 -18.99 -2.04
N GLY A 316 -5.41 -18.61 -1.68
CA GLY A 316 -4.23 -19.47 -1.69
C GLY A 316 -3.81 -19.87 -3.10
N GLY A 317 -4.30 -19.16 -4.12
CA GLY A 317 -3.91 -19.33 -5.50
C GLY A 317 -2.42 -19.12 -5.71
N THR A 318 -1.88 -19.76 -6.75
CA THR A 318 -0.47 -19.61 -7.15
C THR A 318 -0.34 -18.96 -8.53
N ASP A 319 -1.43 -18.38 -9.03
CA ASP A 319 -1.46 -17.75 -10.35
C ASP A 319 -0.85 -16.35 -10.26
N ARG A 320 0.33 -16.18 -10.85
CA ARG A 320 1.05 -14.91 -10.87
C ARG A 320 0.27 -13.81 -11.58
N ASP A 321 -0.38 -14.16 -12.70
CA ASP A 321 -1.13 -13.21 -13.53
C ASP A 321 -2.35 -12.63 -12.78
N ALA A 322 -2.80 -13.30 -11.72
CA ALA A 322 -3.91 -12.83 -10.90
C ALA A 322 -3.50 -11.73 -9.90
N VAL A 323 -2.23 -11.66 -9.50
CA VAL A 323 -1.74 -10.77 -8.44
C VAL A 323 -0.65 -9.81 -8.90
N LEU A 324 -0.05 -10.03 -10.07
CA LEU A 324 1.00 -9.18 -10.64
C LEU A 324 0.50 -8.51 -11.91
N TRP A 325 0.46 -7.17 -11.92
CA TRP A 325 0.08 -6.45 -13.13
C TRP A 325 1.16 -6.58 -14.22
N ALA A 326 0.73 -6.90 -15.44
CA ALA A 326 1.54 -7.01 -16.66
C ALA A 326 2.68 -8.07 -16.65
N ASP A 327 2.54 -9.15 -15.87
CA ASP A 327 3.50 -10.28 -15.86
C ASP A 327 3.56 -11.00 -17.23
N ASP A 328 2.52 -10.91 -18.06
CA ASP A 328 2.38 -11.60 -19.36
C ASP A 328 2.88 -10.80 -20.59
N GLY A 329 3.32 -9.55 -20.40
CA GLY A 329 3.63 -8.63 -21.51
C GLY A 329 4.98 -7.88 -21.42
N GLN A 330 5.60 -7.84 -20.24
CA GLN A 330 6.91 -7.24 -20.02
C GLN A 330 7.83 -8.27 -19.38
N ASP A 331 8.47 -9.09 -20.23
CA ASP A 331 9.31 -10.23 -19.85
C ASP A 331 10.19 -9.90 -18.63
N GLY A 332 9.81 -10.42 -17.47
CA GLY A 332 10.65 -10.43 -16.26
C GLY A 332 10.55 -9.22 -15.34
N LEU A 333 9.60 -8.30 -15.54
CA LEU A 333 9.40 -7.15 -14.63
C LEU A 333 9.32 -7.57 -13.15
N TRP A 334 8.59 -8.65 -12.88
CA TRP A 334 8.38 -9.21 -11.55
C TRP A 334 9.10 -10.54 -11.34
N ALA A 335 10.21 -10.79 -12.05
CA ALA A 335 10.90 -12.08 -12.01
C ALA A 335 11.43 -12.45 -10.61
N GLY A 336 11.63 -11.48 -9.72
CA GLY A 336 12.07 -11.69 -8.33
C GLY A 336 10.95 -11.83 -7.30
N VAL A 337 9.68 -11.92 -7.73
CA VAL A 337 8.53 -12.07 -6.83
C VAL A 337 8.12 -13.54 -6.73
N GLU A 338 7.81 -14.03 -5.53
CA GLU A 338 7.24 -15.34 -5.26
C GLU A 338 5.75 -15.23 -4.90
N VAL A 339 4.91 -16.17 -5.38
CA VAL A 339 3.49 -16.22 -5.02
C VAL A 339 3.28 -17.23 -3.90
N GLY A 340 2.68 -16.78 -2.81
CA GLY A 340 2.54 -17.50 -1.56
C GLY A 340 2.99 -16.64 -0.38
N SER A 341 3.24 -17.29 0.75
CA SER A 341 3.76 -16.65 1.96
C SER A 341 5.22 -17.03 2.20
N PRO A 342 6.03 -16.16 2.82
CA PRO A 342 7.41 -16.52 3.17
C PRO A 342 7.43 -17.76 4.08
N PRO A 343 8.43 -18.64 3.93
CA PRO A 343 8.48 -19.92 4.63
C PRO A 343 8.62 -19.80 6.15
N ASP A 344 9.22 -18.71 6.63
CA ASP A 344 9.48 -18.45 8.05
C ASP A 344 8.45 -17.51 8.70
N GLY A 345 7.36 -17.18 7.98
CA GLY A 345 6.32 -16.26 8.41
C GLY A 345 6.53 -14.82 7.89
N PRO A 346 5.67 -13.87 8.31
CA PRO A 346 5.79 -12.47 7.89
C PRO A 346 7.15 -11.87 8.26
N PHE A 347 7.69 -10.98 7.43
CA PHE A 347 8.98 -10.32 7.70
C PHE A 347 8.93 -9.36 8.89
N VAL A 348 7.73 -8.81 9.16
CA VAL A 348 7.38 -8.01 10.33
C VAL A 348 6.15 -8.63 11.04
N PRO A 349 6.40 -9.62 11.92
CA PRO A 349 5.36 -10.21 12.76
C PRO A 349 4.67 -9.19 13.67
N GLU A 350 3.51 -9.57 14.21
CA GLU A 350 2.82 -8.79 15.23
C GLU A 350 3.70 -8.54 16.45
N GLY A 351 3.61 -7.33 17.02
CA GLY A 351 4.39 -6.91 18.17
C GLY A 351 5.83 -6.48 17.86
N VAL A 352 6.31 -6.62 16.62
CA VAL A 352 7.66 -6.14 16.23
C VAL A 352 7.67 -4.63 16.05
N ALA A 353 6.80 -4.09 15.18
CA ALA A 353 6.67 -2.65 14.93
C ALA A 353 5.69 -1.97 15.92
N GLY A 354 5.80 -0.66 16.14
CA GLY A 354 4.91 0.10 17.02
C GLY A 354 5.61 1.13 17.91
N THR A 355 4.88 1.74 18.85
CA THR A 355 5.39 2.75 19.81
C THR A 355 6.58 2.24 20.65
N GLY A 356 6.64 0.95 20.96
CA GLY A 356 7.73 0.35 21.73
C GLY A 356 8.93 -0.11 20.91
N TYR A 357 8.95 0.15 19.60
CA TYR A 357 9.99 -0.33 18.72
C TYR A 357 11.36 0.23 19.10
N VAL A 358 12.36 -0.66 19.12
CA VAL A 358 13.77 -0.31 19.32
C VAL A 358 14.54 -0.79 18.11
N SER A 359 15.25 0.14 17.46
CA SER A 359 16.09 -0.19 16.30
C SER A 359 17.16 -1.23 16.68
N PRO A 360 17.35 -2.30 15.89
CA PRO A 360 18.31 -3.36 16.23
C PRO A 360 19.78 -2.94 16.05
N GLY A 361 20.07 -1.78 15.46
CA GLY A 361 21.45 -1.40 15.11
C GLY A 361 21.84 0.06 15.32
N TYR A 362 20.92 0.97 15.64
CA TYR A 362 21.19 2.43 15.62
C TYR A 362 20.89 3.14 16.95
N THR A 363 20.94 2.40 18.07
CA THR A 363 20.59 2.94 19.39
C THR A 363 21.63 3.90 19.98
N ASP A 364 22.89 3.82 19.56
CA ASP A 364 23.98 4.65 20.10
C ASP A 364 24.16 6.00 19.35
N GLU A 365 23.51 6.22 18.20
CA GLU A 365 23.75 7.41 17.35
C GLU A 365 22.78 8.58 17.62
N ARG A 366 21.80 8.43 18.53
CA ARG A 366 20.81 9.50 18.83
C ARG A 366 21.16 10.41 20.00
N GLU A 367 22.23 10.12 20.76
CA GLU A 367 22.62 10.92 21.94
C GLU A 367 23.71 11.97 21.66
N SER A 368 24.15 12.14 20.41
CA SER A 368 25.16 13.14 20.00
C SER A 368 24.57 14.28 19.23
#